data_AF-A0A7J2PXK7-F1
#
_entry.id   AF-A0A7J2PXK7-F1
#
_cell.length_a   1.000
_cell.length_b   1.000
_cell.length_c   1.000
_cell.angle_alpha   90.00
_cell.angle_beta   90.00
_cell.angle_gamma   90.00
#
_symmetry.space_group_name_H-M   'P 1'
#
loop_
_entity.id
_entity.type
_entity.pdbx_description
1 polymer ?
#
loop_
_entity_poly.entity_id
_entity_poly.type
_entity_poly.pdbx_seq_one_letter_code
_entity_poly.pdbx_strand_id
1 'polypeptide(L)'
;MGYDIVSLPVTILFVLSGSGLFYYAIKLNQKYPQEHNFINSILTFFLWITAGIVYPLFFSTYNPNIRYFQMLSTFFICIFTPSLIFLILIFQYKFVVKKHPDIREKRNIETFLLKFDQKKSQNSEARSRKLRTDIHRKALHFFPAGIIIFLWIFAVYIWDDLWQSDLVWGISGQEFGRFLILTAGYSGIIVFGALDYVRLSFIYEKHNSFHLIPSNVLNLLGKSMKYKENFEFIRPTVLALSFVPIFFFPFCVFASAILIATIGDGAASVFGLKFGRFKFPKSSEKTIIGYIAGFLASFGIGLGIISIFEPTLLLSKIVLIAISGGFTFLLIDLSNLNIDDNILNPIFCSLIMGFLYYLL
;
A
#
# COMPACT_ATOMS: atom_id res chain seq x y z
N MET A 1 10.35 -26.77 -4.65
CA MET A 1 9.61 -26.73 -5.92
C MET A 1 8.62 -25.57 -5.80
N GLY A 2 8.94 -24.41 -6.38
CA GLY A 2 8.25 -23.15 -6.03
C GLY A 2 6.89 -22.96 -6.70
N TYR A 3 6.66 -23.54 -7.88
CA TYR A 3 5.41 -23.42 -8.61
C TYR A 3 4.61 -24.71 -8.47
N ASP A 4 3.49 -24.64 -7.78
CA ASP A 4 2.51 -25.71 -7.70
C ASP A 4 1.17 -25.28 -8.32
N ILE A 5 0.33 -26.27 -8.60
CA ILE A 5 -0.99 -26.02 -9.19
C ILE A 5 -1.91 -25.21 -8.26
N VAL A 6 -1.60 -25.19 -6.96
CA VAL A 6 -2.39 -24.49 -5.93
C VAL A 6 -2.19 -22.99 -6.03
N SER A 7 -0.96 -22.52 -6.21
CA SER A 7 -0.63 -21.09 -6.25
C SER A 7 -0.80 -20.44 -7.62
N LEU A 8 -0.83 -21.25 -8.69
CA LEU A 8 -0.99 -20.78 -10.07
C LEU A 8 -2.19 -19.82 -10.30
N PRO A 9 -3.38 -20.04 -9.71
CA PRO A 9 -4.50 -19.11 -9.82
C PRO A 9 -4.18 -17.68 -9.34
N VAL A 10 -3.38 -17.53 -8.27
CA VAL A 10 -2.97 -16.20 -7.77
C VAL A 10 -2.07 -15.52 -8.78
N THR A 11 -1.08 -16.25 -9.32
CA THR A 11 -0.20 -15.73 -10.38
C THR A 11 -1.00 -15.25 -11.59
N ILE A 12 -1.92 -16.09 -12.10
CA ILE A 12 -2.77 -15.74 -13.25
C ILE A 12 -3.61 -14.50 -12.93
N LEU A 13 -4.27 -14.46 -11.77
CA LEU A 13 -5.11 -13.33 -11.37
C LEU A 13 -4.33 -12.02 -11.33
N PHE A 14 -3.13 -12.02 -10.76
CA PHE A 14 -2.29 -10.82 -10.64
C PHE A 14 -1.71 -10.37 -11.99
N VAL A 15 -1.32 -11.31 -12.85
CA VAL A 15 -0.86 -11.00 -14.22
C VAL A 15 -2.00 -10.41 -15.07
N LEU A 16 -3.20 -10.97 -14.98
CA LEU A 16 -4.37 -10.45 -15.70
C LEU A 16 -4.81 -9.09 -15.17
N SER A 17 -4.84 -8.92 -13.84
CA SER A 17 -5.19 -7.64 -13.20
C SER A 17 -4.15 -6.56 -13.54
N GLY A 18 -2.86 -6.90 -13.45
CA GLY A 18 -1.77 -6.00 -13.85
C GLY A 18 -1.90 -5.55 -15.30
N SER A 19 -2.11 -6.49 -16.22
CA SER A 19 -2.31 -6.21 -17.65
C SER A 19 -3.54 -5.33 -17.91
N GLY A 20 -4.67 -5.61 -17.25
CA GLY A 20 -5.89 -4.81 -17.37
C GLY A 20 -5.73 -3.38 -16.85
N LEU A 21 -5.05 -3.21 -15.70
CA LEU A 21 -4.74 -1.88 -15.18
C LEU A 21 -3.74 -1.15 -16.06
N PHE A 22 -2.75 -1.84 -16.63
CA PHE A 22 -1.82 -1.24 -17.58
C PHE A 22 -2.53 -0.70 -18.83
N TYR A 23 -3.54 -1.42 -19.32
CA TYR A 23 -4.41 -0.90 -20.38
C TYR A 23 -5.14 0.39 -19.98
N TYR A 24 -5.66 0.47 -18.74
CA TYR A 24 -6.22 1.71 -18.20
C TYR A 24 -5.18 2.83 -18.13
N ALA A 25 -3.94 2.54 -17.74
CA ALA A 25 -2.87 3.53 -17.70
C ALA A 25 -2.56 4.12 -19.08
N ILE A 26 -2.50 3.28 -20.12
CA ILE A 26 -2.31 3.75 -21.51
C ILE A 26 -3.46 4.69 -21.91
N LYS A 27 -4.71 4.31 -21.61
CA LYS A 27 -5.89 5.13 -21.91
C LYS A 27 -5.93 6.45 -21.12
N LEU A 28 -5.54 6.42 -19.85
CA LEU A 28 -5.40 7.62 -19.03
C LEU A 28 -4.33 8.55 -19.58
N ASN A 29 -3.17 8.02 -19.96
CA ASN A 29 -2.09 8.82 -20.56
C ASN A 29 -2.50 9.46 -21.88
N GLN A 30 -3.31 8.77 -22.70
CA GLN A 30 -3.87 9.34 -23.94
C GLN A 30 -4.85 10.48 -23.68
N LYS A 31 -5.71 10.35 -22.65
CA LYS A 31 -6.78 11.33 -22.36
C LYS A 31 -6.33 12.50 -21.49
N TYR A 32 -5.37 12.26 -20.58
CA TYR A 32 -4.87 13.21 -19.58
C TYR A 32 -3.33 13.20 -19.50
N PRO A 33 -2.62 13.53 -20.59
CA PRO A 33 -1.15 13.43 -20.64
C PRO A 33 -0.42 14.41 -19.71
N GLN A 34 -1.07 15.49 -19.27
CA GLN A 34 -0.44 16.48 -18.37
C GLN A 34 -0.62 16.13 -16.89
N GLU A 35 -1.69 15.41 -16.56
CA GLU A 35 -2.05 15.05 -15.19
C GLU A 35 -1.55 13.66 -14.81
N HIS A 36 -1.48 12.73 -15.76
CA HIS A 36 -1.15 11.33 -15.53
C HIS A 36 0.37 11.09 -15.51
N ASN A 37 0.90 10.61 -14.38
CA ASN A 37 2.28 10.12 -14.34
C ASN A 37 2.36 8.68 -14.88
N PHE A 38 2.68 8.55 -16.17
CA PHE A 38 2.76 7.25 -16.84
C PHE A 38 3.92 6.36 -16.31
N ILE A 39 5.02 6.94 -15.84
CA ILE A 39 6.15 6.19 -15.28
C ILE A 39 5.71 5.42 -14.03
N ASN A 40 4.96 6.08 -13.13
CA ASN A 40 4.39 5.42 -11.95
C ASN A 40 3.47 4.25 -12.33
N SER A 41 2.69 4.40 -13.39
CA SER A 41 1.81 3.34 -13.89
C SER A 41 2.58 2.13 -14.44
N ILE A 42 3.68 2.36 -15.17
CA ILE A 42 4.58 1.30 -15.64
C ILE A 42 5.18 0.55 -14.45
N LEU A 43 5.69 1.27 -13.45
CA LEU A 43 6.26 0.65 -12.25
C LEU A 43 5.20 -0.15 -11.48
N THR A 44 3.99 0.39 -11.34
CA THR A 44 2.87 -0.30 -10.70
C THR A 44 2.52 -1.60 -11.45
N PHE A 45 2.53 -1.58 -12.79
CA PHE A 45 2.33 -2.78 -13.60
C PHE A 45 3.41 -3.84 -13.29
N PHE A 46 4.68 -3.46 -13.27
CA PHE A 46 5.74 -4.41 -12.93
C PHE A 46 5.59 -4.97 -11.51
N LEU A 47 5.14 -4.17 -10.55
CA LEU A 47 4.87 -4.65 -9.19
C LEU A 47 3.71 -5.66 -9.15
N TRP A 48 2.65 -5.48 -9.95
CA TRP A 48 1.58 -6.48 -10.10
C TRP A 48 2.12 -7.81 -10.64
N ILE A 49 2.92 -7.75 -11.71
CA ILE A 49 3.54 -8.95 -12.31
C ILE A 49 4.46 -9.63 -11.29
N THR A 50 5.28 -8.84 -10.58
CA THR A 50 6.19 -9.34 -9.55
C THR A 50 5.41 -10.05 -8.46
N ALA A 51 4.35 -9.43 -7.94
CA ALA A 51 3.51 -10.03 -6.91
C ALA A 51 2.91 -11.37 -7.34
N GLY A 52 2.41 -11.46 -8.58
CA GLY A 52 1.92 -12.74 -9.12
C GLY A 52 3.01 -13.82 -9.21
N ILE A 53 4.21 -13.47 -9.69
CA ILE A 53 5.32 -14.40 -9.93
C ILE A 53 5.96 -14.89 -8.63
N VAL A 54 6.05 -14.02 -7.61
CA VAL A 54 6.74 -14.37 -6.36
C VAL A 54 5.83 -15.03 -5.32
N TYR A 55 4.50 -14.92 -5.45
CA TYR A 55 3.55 -15.52 -4.52
C TYR A 55 3.82 -17.00 -4.20
N PRO A 56 4.07 -17.87 -5.20
CA PRO A 56 4.35 -19.29 -4.94
C PRO A 56 5.61 -19.53 -4.07
N LEU A 57 6.58 -18.61 -4.12
CA LEU A 57 7.86 -18.73 -3.41
C LEU A 57 7.72 -18.51 -1.89
N PHE A 58 6.64 -17.86 -1.45
CA PHE A 58 6.40 -17.64 -0.02
C PHE A 58 6.00 -18.91 0.75
N PHE A 59 5.57 -19.97 0.04
CA PHE A 59 5.16 -21.25 0.60
C PHE A 59 6.10 -22.39 0.17
N SER A 60 7.41 -22.11 0.07
CA SER A 60 8.39 -23.03 -0.52
C SER A 60 8.73 -24.28 0.31
N THR A 61 8.35 -24.32 1.59
CA THR A 61 8.58 -25.46 2.49
C THR A 61 7.58 -26.59 2.22
N TYR A 62 8.08 -27.80 1.97
CA TYR A 62 7.22 -28.97 1.76
C TYR A 62 6.68 -29.51 3.08
N ASN A 63 5.51 -29.02 3.49
CA ASN A 63 4.74 -29.50 4.65
C ASN A 63 3.24 -29.54 4.27
N PRO A 64 2.54 -30.68 4.46
CA PRO A 64 1.11 -30.79 4.15
C PRO A 64 0.22 -29.72 4.81
N ASN A 65 0.55 -29.33 6.05
CA ASN A 65 -0.21 -28.31 6.77
C ASN A 65 0.01 -26.91 6.17
N ILE A 66 1.26 -26.57 5.80
CA ILE A 66 1.56 -25.33 5.08
C ILE A 66 0.79 -25.28 3.76
N ARG A 67 0.73 -26.41 3.04
CA ARG A 67 -0.03 -26.52 1.79
C ARG A 67 -1.53 -26.31 1.99
N TYR A 68 -2.11 -26.79 3.09
CA TYR A 68 -3.49 -26.49 3.45
C TYR A 68 -3.72 -24.98 3.63
N PHE A 69 -2.85 -24.28 4.36
CA PHE A 69 -2.95 -22.82 4.53
C PHE A 69 -2.71 -22.05 3.23
N GLN A 70 -1.84 -22.54 2.35
CA GLN A 70 -1.65 -21.98 1.00
C GLN A 70 -2.91 -22.16 0.14
N MET A 71 -3.57 -23.32 0.18
CA MET A 71 -4.86 -23.55 -0.49
C MET A 71 -5.93 -22.60 0.05
N LEU A 72 -6.00 -22.43 1.37
CA LEU A 72 -6.94 -21.52 2.01
C LEU A 72 -6.67 -20.06 1.61
N SER A 73 -5.39 -19.65 1.60
CA SER A 73 -4.97 -18.33 1.13
C SER A 73 -5.40 -18.08 -0.32
N THR A 74 -5.14 -19.05 -1.20
CA THR A 74 -5.54 -18.99 -2.60
C THR A 74 -7.06 -18.89 -2.74
N PHE A 75 -7.83 -19.67 -1.98
CA PHE A 75 -9.29 -19.57 -1.96
C PHE A 75 -9.75 -18.16 -1.59
N PHE A 76 -9.18 -17.57 -0.54
CA PHE A 76 -9.53 -16.21 -0.11
C PHE A 76 -9.20 -15.15 -1.16
N ILE A 77 -8.01 -15.25 -1.77
CA ILE A 77 -7.52 -14.27 -2.76
C ILE A 77 -8.28 -14.40 -4.09
N CYS A 78 -8.48 -15.62 -4.59
CA CYS A 78 -8.99 -15.84 -5.95
C CYS A 78 -10.50 -16.04 -6.02
N ILE A 79 -11.15 -16.50 -4.95
CA ILE A 79 -12.59 -16.83 -4.97
C ILE A 79 -13.35 -15.91 -4.04
N PHE A 80 -13.03 -15.93 -2.74
CA PHE A 80 -13.81 -15.18 -1.74
C PHE A 80 -13.78 -13.68 -2.00
N THR A 81 -12.59 -13.10 -2.18
CA THR A 81 -12.43 -11.65 -2.35
C THR A 81 -13.08 -11.13 -3.63
N PRO A 82 -12.85 -11.71 -4.83
CA PRO A 82 -13.56 -11.31 -6.03
C PRO A 82 -15.08 -11.50 -5.93
N SER A 83 -15.55 -12.58 -5.29
CA SER A 83 -16.99 -12.81 -5.09
C SER A 83 -17.61 -11.74 -4.20
N LEU A 84 -16.92 -11.33 -3.13
CA LEU A 84 -17.37 -10.26 -2.24
C LEU A 84 -17.44 -8.91 -2.97
N ILE A 85 -16.41 -8.59 -3.77
CA ILE A 85 -16.39 -7.37 -4.60
C ILE A 85 -17.57 -7.40 -5.58
N PHE A 86 -17.78 -8.51 -6.27
CA PHE A 86 -18.88 -8.68 -7.21
C PHE A 86 -20.25 -8.53 -6.53
N LEU A 87 -20.43 -9.11 -5.34
CA LEU A 87 -21.63 -8.96 -4.52
C LEU A 87 -21.88 -7.49 -4.15
N ILE A 88 -20.84 -6.76 -3.73
CA ILE A 88 -20.93 -5.33 -3.43
C ILE A 88 -21.38 -4.54 -4.67
N LEU A 89 -20.79 -4.80 -5.84
CA LEU A 89 -21.15 -4.12 -7.09
C LEU A 89 -22.58 -4.45 -7.55
N ILE A 90 -23.00 -5.71 -7.45
CA ILE A 90 -24.39 -6.12 -7.71
C ILE A 90 -25.32 -5.40 -6.76
N PHE A 91 -24.98 -5.32 -5.47
CA PHE A 91 -25.80 -4.66 -4.49
C PHE A 91 -25.97 -3.17 -4.82
N GLN A 92 -24.87 -2.47 -5.13
CA GLN A 92 -24.90 -1.07 -5.53
C GLN A 92 -25.73 -0.87 -6.81
N TYR A 93 -25.59 -1.76 -7.80
CA TYR A 93 -26.37 -1.68 -9.03
C TYR A 93 -27.87 -1.94 -8.80
N LYS A 94 -28.24 -3.09 -8.23
CA LYS A 94 -29.64 -3.54 -8.11
C LYS A 94 -30.43 -2.81 -7.04
N PHE A 95 -29.82 -2.52 -5.89
CA PHE A 95 -30.55 -2.03 -4.72
C PHE A 95 -30.35 -0.54 -4.46
N VAL A 96 -29.26 0.06 -4.92
CA VAL A 96 -28.98 1.49 -4.69
C VAL A 96 -29.30 2.30 -5.95
N VAL A 97 -28.58 2.05 -7.05
CA VAL A 97 -28.65 2.88 -8.26
C VAL A 97 -29.95 2.66 -9.04
N LYS A 98 -30.38 1.40 -9.25
CA LYS A 98 -31.62 1.12 -10.01
C LYS A 98 -32.87 1.65 -9.30
N LYS A 99 -32.88 1.68 -7.97
CA LYS A 99 -34.01 2.19 -7.17
C LYS A 99 -34.03 3.71 -7.05
N HIS A 100 -32.86 4.35 -7.12
CA HIS A 100 -32.69 5.79 -6.97
C HIS A 100 -31.80 6.33 -8.10
N PRO A 101 -32.38 6.59 -9.29
CA PRO A 101 -31.61 7.00 -10.47
C PRO A 101 -30.81 8.30 -10.29
N ASP A 102 -31.27 9.20 -9.41
CA ASP A 102 -30.60 10.44 -9.01
C ASP A 102 -29.20 10.19 -8.40
N ILE A 103 -28.97 9.00 -7.84
CA ILE A 103 -27.65 8.62 -7.32
C ILE A 103 -26.62 8.54 -8.44
N ARG A 104 -27.02 8.15 -9.66
CA ARG A 104 -26.10 8.09 -10.80
C ARG A 104 -25.59 9.47 -11.17
N GLU A 105 -26.45 10.48 -11.10
CA GLU A 105 -26.08 11.87 -11.32
C GLU A 105 -25.22 12.40 -10.16
N LYS A 106 -25.57 12.10 -8.90
CA LYS A 106 -24.77 12.55 -7.74
C LYS A 106 -23.39 11.90 -7.66
N ARG A 107 -23.27 10.64 -8.08
CA ARG A 107 -22.02 9.85 -8.06
C ARG A 107 -21.41 9.80 -9.46
N ASN A 108 -21.04 10.96 -9.97
CA ASN A 108 -20.27 11.07 -11.21
C ASN A 108 -18.89 11.71 -10.92
N ILE A 109 -17.95 11.55 -11.85
CA ILE A 109 -16.59 12.07 -11.69
C ILE A 109 -16.56 13.61 -11.64
N GLU A 110 -17.38 14.30 -12.43
CA GLU A 110 -17.41 15.77 -12.50
C GLU A 110 -17.85 16.38 -11.17
N THR A 111 -18.96 15.92 -10.61
CA THR A 111 -19.48 16.26 -9.28
C THR A 111 -18.49 15.88 -8.19
N PHE A 112 -17.74 14.79 -8.36
CA PHE A 112 -16.67 14.43 -7.43
C PHE A 112 -15.51 15.43 -7.49
N LEU A 113 -15.07 15.83 -8.69
CA LEU A 113 -13.99 16.79 -8.90
C LEU A 113 -14.37 18.21 -8.46
N LEU A 114 -15.63 18.64 -8.64
CA LEU A 114 -16.13 19.93 -8.16
C LEU A 114 -15.94 20.12 -6.65
N LYS A 115 -15.96 19.03 -5.86
CA LYS A 115 -15.67 19.10 -4.41
C LYS A 115 -14.23 19.50 -4.11
N PHE A 116 -13.29 19.32 -5.04
CA PHE A 116 -11.90 19.75 -4.90
C PHE A 116 -11.72 21.20 -5.33
N ASP A 117 -12.44 21.65 -6.36
CA ASP A 117 -12.39 23.04 -6.85
C ASP A 117 -13.06 24.02 -5.87
N GLN A 118 -14.22 23.64 -5.33
CA GLN A 118 -14.88 24.40 -4.25
C GLN A 118 -14.00 24.51 -3.00
N LYS A 119 -13.17 23.49 -2.72
CA LYS A 119 -12.18 23.55 -1.64
C LYS A 119 -11.03 24.49 -1.98
N LYS A 120 -10.66 24.68 -3.25
CA LYS A 120 -9.54 25.53 -3.66
C LYS A 120 -9.86 27.03 -3.59
N SER A 121 -11.12 27.44 -3.79
CA SER A 121 -11.52 28.87 -3.84
C SER A 121 -11.59 29.58 -2.48
N GLN A 122 -11.71 28.87 -1.36
CA GLN A 122 -11.74 29.46 -0.02
C GLN A 122 -10.32 29.73 0.50
N ASN A 123 -9.74 30.90 0.24
CA ASN A 123 -8.28 31.16 0.45
C ASN A 123 -7.79 31.23 1.92
N SER A 124 -8.64 31.47 2.91
CA SER A 124 -8.19 31.78 4.29
C SER A 124 -7.61 30.59 5.08
N GLU A 125 -7.88 29.34 4.69
CA GLU A 125 -7.46 28.14 5.44
C GLU A 125 -6.67 27.11 4.61
N ALA A 126 -5.96 27.53 3.55
CA ALA A 126 -5.28 26.61 2.63
C ALA A 126 -4.26 25.68 3.33
N ARG A 127 -3.46 26.21 4.27
CA ARG A 127 -2.43 25.43 4.99
C ARG A 127 -3.03 24.43 5.97
N SER A 128 -4.01 24.85 6.77
CA SER A 128 -4.73 24.00 7.73
C SER A 128 -5.44 22.84 7.03
N ARG A 129 -6.09 23.12 5.89
CA ARG A 129 -6.75 22.07 5.09
C ARG A 129 -5.78 21.12 4.42
N LYS A 130 -4.67 21.62 3.86
CA LYS A 130 -3.61 20.76 3.31
C LYS A 130 -3.10 19.79 4.38
N LEU A 131 -2.88 20.29 5.60
CA LEU A 131 -2.49 19.47 6.74
C LEU A 131 -3.56 18.42 7.10
N ARG A 132 -4.85 18.79 7.16
CA ARG A 132 -5.94 17.85 7.47
C ARG A 132 -6.03 16.74 6.43
N THR A 133 -5.99 17.06 5.14
CA THR A 133 -6.00 16.06 4.05
C THR A 133 -4.78 15.16 4.16
N ASP A 134 -3.58 15.72 4.38
CA ASP A 134 -2.37 14.92 4.53
C ASP A 134 -2.45 14.00 5.77
N ILE A 135 -3.01 14.42 6.90
CA ILE A 135 -3.23 13.55 8.07
C ILE A 135 -4.18 12.39 7.73
N HIS A 136 -5.33 12.65 7.12
CA HIS A 136 -6.27 11.59 6.74
C HIS A 136 -5.64 10.60 5.76
N ARG A 137 -4.87 11.13 4.80
CA ARG A 137 -4.11 10.32 3.85
C ARG A 137 -3.11 9.44 4.58
N LYS A 138 -2.27 9.99 5.46
CA LYS A 138 -1.23 9.21 6.17
C LYS A 138 -1.84 8.19 7.14
N ALA A 139 -2.97 8.49 7.77
CA ALA A 139 -3.70 7.52 8.59
C ALA A 139 -4.16 6.30 7.77
N LEU A 140 -4.65 6.51 6.54
CA LEU A 140 -5.04 5.40 5.65
C LEU A 140 -3.83 4.58 5.18
N HIS A 141 -2.66 5.19 4.97
CA HIS A 141 -1.44 4.45 4.63
C HIS A 141 -0.89 3.67 5.83
N PHE A 142 -1.06 4.19 7.06
CA PHE A 142 -0.63 3.52 8.28
C PHE A 142 -1.47 2.27 8.60
N PHE A 143 -2.75 2.25 8.24
CA PHE A 143 -3.66 1.14 8.56
C PHE A 143 -3.17 -0.24 8.07
N PRO A 144 -2.74 -0.42 6.81
CA PRO A 144 -2.10 -1.66 6.37
C PRO A 144 -0.88 -2.07 7.20
N ALA A 145 0.01 -1.12 7.52
CA ALA A 145 1.21 -1.40 8.31
C ALA A 145 0.85 -1.89 9.74
N GLY A 146 -0.12 -1.22 10.37
CA GLY A 146 -0.64 -1.63 11.68
C GLY A 146 -1.25 -3.02 11.67
N ILE A 147 -2.04 -3.38 10.64
CA ILE A 147 -2.59 -4.72 10.48
C ILE A 147 -1.48 -5.77 10.35
N ILE A 148 -0.48 -5.51 9.50
CA ILE A 148 0.61 -6.47 9.26
C ILE A 148 1.34 -6.79 10.56
N ILE A 149 1.70 -5.77 11.34
CA ILE A 149 2.39 -5.95 12.62
C ILE A 149 1.49 -6.66 13.63
N PHE A 150 0.21 -6.27 13.69
CA PHE A 150 -0.76 -6.94 14.55
C PHE A 150 -0.91 -8.43 14.23
N LEU A 151 -1.04 -8.79 12.95
CA LEU A 151 -1.15 -10.18 12.50
C LEU A 151 0.10 -10.99 12.83
N TRP A 152 1.29 -10.38 12.70
CA TRP A 152 2.53 -11.04 13.10
C TRP A 152 2.60 -11.28 14.61
N ILE A 153 2.32 -10.24 15.41
CA ILE A 153 2.33 -10.34 16.88
C ILE A 153 1.32 -11.40 17.34
N PHE A 154 0.12 -11.38 16.77
CA PHE A 154 -0.89 -12.39 17.04
C PHE A 154 -0.40 -13.79 16.69
N ALA A 155 0.18 -13.99 15.50
CA ALA A 155 0.61 -15.31 15.07
C ALA A 155 1.77 -15.87 15.91
N VAL A 156 2.77 -15.06 16.24
CA VAL A 156 3.98 -15.52 16.93
C VAL A 156 3.81 -15.58 18.45
N TYR A 157 3.21 -14.55 19.07
CA TYR A 157 3.16 -14.48 20.54
C TYR A 157 1.85 -14.99 21.14
N ILE A 158 0.76 -14.99 20.38
CA ILE A 158 -0.55 -15.43 20.89
C ILE A 158 -0.86 -16.85 20.38
N TRP A 159 -0.82 -17.05 19.07
CA TRP A 159 -1.22 -18.32 18.45
C TRP A 159 -0.18 -19.42 18.70
N ASP A 160 1.10 -19.12 18.52
CA ASP A 160 2.21 -20.06 18.71
C ASP A 160 2.56 -20.18 20.20
N ASP A 161 3.04 -19.11 20.84
CA ASP A 161 3.54 -19.18 22.22
C ASP A 161 2.44 -19.40 23.28
N LEU A 162 1.44 -18.51 23.36
CA LEU A 162 0.42 -18.58 24.41
C LEU A 162 -0.57 -19.75 24.23
N TRP A 163 -0.99 -20.03 23.01
CA TRP A 163 -1.97 -21.08 22.71
C TRP A 163 -1.34 -22.43 22.35
N GLN A 164 -0.04 -22.48 22.04
CA GLN A 164 0.66 -23.70 21.61
C GLN A 164 -0.04 -24.37 20.42
N SER A 165 -0.54 -23.53 19.51
CA SER A 165 -1.31 -24.00 18.36
C SER A 165 -0.43 -24.69 17.32
N ASP A 166 0.88 -24.45 17.35
CA ASP A 166 1.89 -25.16 16.57
C ASP A 166 1.86 -26.68 16.84
N LEU A 167 1.65 -27.10 18.09
CA LEU A 167 1.51 -28.51 18.46
C LEU A 167 0.30 -29.19 17.82
N VAL A 168 -0.76 -28.42 17.54
CA VAL A 168 -2.02 -28.92 16.96
C VAL A 168 -1.97 -28.86 15.43
N TRP A 169 -1.52 -27.74 14.88
CA TRP A 169 -1.56 -27.46 13.45
C TRP A 169 -0.28 -27.81 12.72
N GLY A 170 0.81 -28.12 13.42
CA GLY A 170 2.10 -28.53 12.86
C GLY A 170 2.73 -27.47 11.94
N ILE A 171 2.47 -26.19 12.21
CA ILE A 171 3.12 -25.03 11.57
C ILE A 171 3.54 -24.05 12.65
N SER A 172 4.66 -23.36 12.45
CA SER A 172 5.12 -22.33 13.38
C SER A 172 4.28 -21.06 13.29
N GLY A 173 4.32 -20.22 14.33
CA GLY A 173 3.69 -18.89 14.33
C GLY A 173 4.22 -17.99 13.23
N GLN A 174 5.49 -18.15 12.82
CA GLN A 174 6.04 -17.41 11.69
C GLN A 174 5.40 -17.83 10.36
N GLU A 175 5.18 -19.12 10.15
CA GLU A 175 4.51 -19.65 8.95
C GLU A 175 3.03 -19.26 8.92
N PHE A 176 2.35 -19.34 10.07
CA PHE A 176 0.97 -18.88 10.20
C PHE A 176 0.84 -17.36 9.99
N GLY A 177 1.77 -16.58 10.53
CA GLY A 177 1.86 -15.13 10.33
C GLY A 177 2.07 -14.76 8.86
N ARG A 178 2.95 -15.48 8.15
CA ARG A 178 3.12 -15.34 6.70
C ARG A 178 1.81 -15.62 5.96
N PHE A 179 1.12 -16.71 6.30
CA PHE A 179 -0.19 -17.03 5.73
C PHE A 179 -1.20 -15.88 5.93
N LEU A 180 -1.34 -15.35 7.15
CA LEU A 180 -2.29 -14.28 7.46
C LEU A 180 -1.95 -12.99 6.70
N ILE A 181 -0.68 -12.57 6.75
CA ILE A 181 -0.21 -11.33 6.12
C ILE A 181 -0.35 -11.40 4.60
N LEU A 182 0.05 -12.51 3.98
CA LEU A 182 -0.07 -12.69 2.52
C LEU A 182 -1.53 -12.73 2.09
N THR A 183 -2.37 -13.47 2.82
CA THR A 183 -3.81 -13.57 2.48
C THR A 183 -4.48 -12.20 2.57
N ALA A 184 -4.28 -11.48 3.68
CA ALA A 184 -4.84 -10.14 3.87
C ALA A 184 -4.26 -9.13 2.88
N GLY A 185 -2.95 -9.15 2.66
CA GLY A 185 -2.24 -8.24 1.76
C GLY A 185 -2.66 -8.39 0.30
N TYR A 186 -2.64 -9.62 -0.22
CA TYR A 186 -3.05 -9.89 -1.61
C TYR A 186 -4.54 -9.62 -1.83
N SER A 187 -5.40 -9.99 -0.87
CA SER A 187 -6.83 -9.66 -0.93
C SER A 187 -7.05 -8.14 -0.91
N GLY A 188 -6.31 -7.41 -0.08
CA GLY A 188 -6.35 -5.94 -0.03
C GLY A 188 -5.93 -5.30 -1.35
N ILE A 189 -4.85 -5.79 -1.97
CA ILE A 189 -4.40 -5.34 -3.30
C ILE A 189 -5.51 -5.53 -4.35
N ILE A 190 -6.19 -6.68 -4.35
CA ILE A 190 -7.32 -6.94 -5.26
C ILE A 190 -8.51 -6.00 -4.99
N VAL A 191 -8.85 -5.75 -3.72
CA VAL A 191 -9.93 -4.81 -3.36
C VAL A 191 -9.63 -3.39 -3.86
N PHE A 192 -8.41 -2.88 -3.63
CA PHE A 192 -8.06 -1.55 -4.11
C PHE A 192 -7.87 -1.50 -5.64
N GLY A 193 -7.38 -2.57 -6.27
CA GLY A 193 -7.33 -2.71 -7.73
C GLY A 193 -8.73 -2.70 -8.37
N ALA A 194 -9.69 -3.39 -7.76
CA ALA A 194 -11.09 -3.33 -8.18
C ALA A 194 -11.70 -1.93 -8.01
N LEU A 195 -11.38 -1.26 -6.89
CA LEU A 195 -11.76 0.15 -6.71
C LEU A 195 -11.19 1.03 -7.82
N ASP A 196 -9.95 0.81 -8.25
CA ASP A 196 -9.36 1.55 -9.37
C ASP A 196 -10.05 1.25 -10.70
N TYR A 197 -10.41 0.00 -11.01
CA TYR A 197 -11.20 -0.32 -12.21
C TYR A 197 -12.52 0.45 -12.27
N VAL A 198 -13.25 0.50 -11.15
CA VAL A 198 -14.54 1.20 -11.07
C VAL A 198 -14.33 2.70 -11.09
N ARG A 199 -13.39 3.23 -10.29
CA ARG A 199 -13.09 4.66 -10.19
C ARG A 199 -12.54 5.23 -11.48
N LEU A 200 -11.71 4.52 -12.21
CA LEU A 200 -11.11 5.01 -13.44
C LEU A 200 -11.97 4.70 -14.67
N SER A 201 -13.09 3.99 -14.51
CA SER A 201 -13.99 3.66 -15.62
C SER A 201 -14.61 4.87 -16.32
N PHE A 202 -14.54 6.08 -15.74
CA PHE A 202 -14.98 7.31 -16.39
C PHE A 202 -14.21 7.63 -17.69
N ILE A 203 -13.04 7.02 -17.90
CA ILE A 203 -12.32 7.14 -19.18
C ILE A 203 -13.09 6.50 -20.34
N TYR A 204 -13.99 5.55 -20.06
CA TYR A 204 -14.84 4.89 -21.05
C TYR A 204 -16.27 5.44 -20.97
N GLU A 205 -16.62 6.36 -21.87
CA GLU A 205 -17.92 7.04 -21.87
C GLU A 205 -19.11 6.07 -21.88
N LYS A 206 -19.03 4.98 -22.65
CA LYS A 206 -20.11 3.98 -22.77
C LYS A 206 -20.17 2.96 -21.62
N HIS A 207 -19.07 2.78 -20.89
CA HIS A 207 -18.92 1.73 -19.85
C HIS A 207 -18.56 2.31 -18.48
N ASN A 208 -18.96 3.55 -18.23
CA ASN A 208 -18.67 4.23 -16.96
C ASN A 208 -19.47 3.59 -15.80
N SER A 209 -18.73 3.00 -14.87
CA SER A 209 -19.23 2.34 -13.66
C SER A 209 -18.95 3.12 -12.38
N PHE A 210 -18.41 4.35 -12.46
CA PHE A 210 -18.04 5.19 -11.30
C PHE A 210 -19.16 5.32 -10.26
N HIS A 211 -20.40 5.41 -10.73
CA HIS A 211 -21.60 5.54 -9.90
C HIS A 211 -21.87 4.35 -8.97
N LEU A 212 -21.23 3.20 -9.23
CA LEU A 212 -21.31 2.01 -8.37
C LEU A 212 -20.45 2.10 -7.11
N ILE A 213 -19.56 3.09 -6.99
CA ILE A 213 -18.77 3.27 -5.77
C ILE A 213 -19.70 3.67 -4.62
N PRO A 214 -19.67 2.96 -3.46
CA PRO A 214 -20.50 3.33 -2.31
C PRO A 214 -20.20 4.76 -1.82
N SER A 215 -21.22 5.49 -1.36
CA SER A 215 -21.06 6.88 -0.87
C SER A 215 -20.00 7.02 0.23
N ASN A 216 -19.91 6.04 1.14
CA ASN A 216 -18.92 6.06 2.22
C ASN A 216 -17.49 5.98 1.68
N VAL A 217 -17.27 5.15 0.65
CA VAL A 217 -15.98 5.03 -0.03
C VAL A 217 -15.65 6.31 -0.78
N LEU A 218 -16.59 6.88 -1.55
CA LEU A 218 -16.40 8.18 -2.21
C LEU A 218 -16.06 9.30 -1.22
N ASN A 219 -16.75 9.34 -0.08
CA ASN A 219 -16.49 10.33 0.97
C ASN A 219 -15.10 10.14 1.59
N LEU A 220 -14.65 8.90 1.76
CA LEU A 220 -13.30 8.60 2.23
C LEU A 220 -12.25 9.08 1.22
N LEU A 221 -12.40 8.72 -0.05
CA LEU A 221 -11.52 9.16 -1.14
C LEU A 221 -11.46 10.69 -1.23
N GLY A 222 -12.60 11.37 -1.12
CA GLY A 222 -12.68 12.83 -1.16
C GLY A 222 -12.02 13.54 0.04
N LYS A 223 -11.71 12.81 1.13
CA LYS A 223 -10.97 13.31 2.30
C LYS A 223 -9.48 12.99 2.24
N SER A 224 -9.09 11.94 1.53
CA SER A 224 -7.71 11.43 1.53
C SER A 224 -6.91 11.73 0.26
N MET A 225 -7.58 11.83 -0.89
CA MET A 225 -6.91 11.99 -2.18
C MET A 225 -6.58 13.45 -2.48
N LYS A 226 -5.53 13.66 -3.26
CA LYS A 226 -5.23 14.94 -3.91
C LYS A 226 -5.86 14.99 -5.30
N TYR A 227 -6.08 16.19 -5.84
CA TYR A 227 -6.73 16.36 -7.15
C TYR A 227 -6.06 15.54 -8.27
N LYS A 228 -4.73 15.60 -8.36
CA LYS A 228 -3.96 14.87 -9.38
C LYS A 228 -4.09 13.34 -9.26
N GLU A 229 -4.28 12.84 -8.04
CA GLU A 229 -4.40 11.39 -7.78
C GLU A 229 -5.73 10.83 -8.34
N ASN A 230 -6.69 11.67 -8.74
CA ASN A 230 -7.91 11.22 -9.43
C ASN A 230 -7.64 10.63 -10.81
N PHE A 231 -6.49 10.93 -11.41
CA PHE A 231 -6.07 10.48 -12.73
C PHE A 231 -4.95 9.43 -12.68
N GLU A 232 -4.61 8.94 -11.48
CA GLU A 232 -3.56 7.94 -11.24
C GLU A 232 -4.14 6.78 -10.44
N PHE A 233 -3.44 5.64 -10.32
CA PHE A 233 -3.86 4.56 -9.41
C PHE A 233 -3.82 5.00 -7.94
N ILE A 234 -4.68 4.39 -7.13
CA ILE A 234 -4.79 4.79 -5.73
C ILE A 234 -3.53 4.38 -4.95
N ARG A 235 -2.97 5.33 -4.19
CA ARG A 235 -1.68 5.17 -3.47
C ARG A 235 -1.62 3.93 -2.55
N PRO A 236 -2.68 3.59 -1.78
CA PRO A 236 -2.78 2.31 -1.08
C PRO A 236 -2.43 1.05 -1.88
N THR A 237 -2.90 0.92 -3.13
CA THR A 237 -2.57 -0.24 -3.99
C THR A 237 -1.08 -0.27 -4.28
N VAL A 238 -0.53 0.87 -4.68
CA VAL A 238 0.88 1.04 -5.05
C VAL A 238 1.79 0.73 -3.86
N LEU A 239 1.44 1.23 -2.68
CA LEU A 239 2.17 0.98 -1.44
C LEU A 239 2.14 -0.52 -1.09
N ALA A 240 0.96 -1.14 -1.08
CA ALA A 240 0.81 -2.56 -0.74
C ALA A 240 1.55 -3.48 -1.72
N LEU A 241 1.52 -3.17 -3.02
CA LEU A 241 2.29 -3.87 -4.04
C LEU A 241 3.81 -3.75 -3.81
N SER A 242 4.27 -2.58 -3.36
CA SER A 242 5.69 -2.35 -3.04
C SER A 242 6.17 -3.13 -1.81
N PHE A 243 5.25 -3.59 -0.96
CA PHE A 243 5.55 -4.44 0.18
C PHE A 243 5.84 -5.90 -0.21
N VAL A 244 5.33 -6.35 -1.36
CA VAL A 244 5.45 -7.74 -1.78
C VAL A 244 6.91 -8.19 -2.00
N PRO A 245 7.74 -7.52 -2.83
CA PRO A 245 9.11 -7.97 -3.04
C PRO A 245 9.98 -7.89 -1.78
N ILE A 246 9.64 -7.00 -0.85
CA ILE A 246 10.41 -6.79 0.37
C ILE A 246 10.02 -7.76 1.50
N PHE A 247 8.94 -8.53 1.31
CA PHE A 247 8.47 -9.54 2.27
C PHE A 247 9.43 -10.74 2.40
N PHE A 248 10.40 -10.87 1.49
CA PHE A 248 11.49 -11.86 1.60
C PHE A 248 12.56 -11.48 2.62
N PHE A 249 12.60 -10.22 3.07
CA PHE A 249 13.51 -9.82 4.15
C PHE A 249 13.00 -10.30 5.51
N PRO A 250 13.89 -10.40 6.52
CA PRO A 250 13.51 -10.73 7.88
C PRO A 250 12.43 -9.77 8.37
N PHE A 251 11.52 -10.26 9.21
CA PHE A 251 10.33 -9.51 9.59
C PHE A 251 10.66 -8.15 10.22
N CYS A 252 11.75 -8.04 10.97
CA CYS A 252 12.23 -6.79 11.55
C CYS A 252 12.57 -5.72 10.49
N VAL A 253 13.23 -6.11 9.39
CA VAL A 253 13.57 -5.22 8.26
C VAL A 253 12.31 -4.86 7.48
N PHE A 254 11.48 -5.85 7.19
CA PHE A 254 10.20 -5.66 6.52
C PHE A 254 9.30 -4.68 7.30
N ALA A 255 9.08 -4.93 8.59
CA ALA A 255 8.27 -4.10 9.47
C ALA A 255 8.85 -2.67 9.61
N SER A 256 10.18 -2.54 9.65
CA SER A 256 10.82 -1.22 9.65
C SER A 256 10.55 -0.46 8.36
N ALA A 257 10.72 -1.11 7.20
CA ALA A 257 10.54 -0.48 5.90
C ALA A 257 9.08 -0.03 5.65
N ILE A 258 8.08 -0.85 6.01
CA ILE A 258 6.67 -0.46 5.88
C ILE A 258 6.33 0.72 6.82
N LEU A 259 6.87 0.74 8.05
CA LEU A 259 6.63 1.82 8.99
C LEU A 259 7.37 3.11 8.59
N ILE A 260 8.58 3.02 8.04
CA ILE A 260 9.30 4.16 7.47
C ILE A 260 8.46 4.79 6.34
N ALA A 261 7.94 3.96 5.42
CA ALA A 261 7.12 4.43 4.31
C ALA A 261 5.79 5.08 4.77
N THR A 262 5.25 4.71 5.93
CA THR A 262 3.98 5.26 6.42
C THR A 262 4.16 6.38 7.46
N ILE A 263 4.90 6.12 8.53
CA ILE A 263 5.12 7.04 9.66
C ILE A 263 6.27 8.00 9.35
N GLY A 264 7.38 7.52 8.79
CA GLY A 264 8.52 8.38 8.44
C GLY A 264 8.12 9.47 7.44
N ASP A 265 7.49 9.07 6.34
CA ASP A 265 6.88 9.98 5.35
C ASP A 265 5.75 10.84 5.96
N GLY A 266 4.96 10.26 6.86
CA GLY A 266 3.96 11.00 7.64
C GLY A 266 4.56 12.14 8.47
N ALA A 267 5.63 11.86 9.20
CA ALA A 267 6.36 12.83 10.02
C ALA A 267 6.99 13.91 9.14
N ALA A 268 7.64 13.53 8.03
CA ALA A 268 8.22 14.49 7.10
C ALA A 268 7.19 15.51 6.60
N SER A 269 6.02 15.03 6.16
CA SER A 269 4.94 15.89 5.67
C SER A 269 4.32 16.75 6.78
N VAL A 270 3.95 16.16 7.93
CA VAL A 270 3.26 16.87 9.01
C VAL A 270 4.15 17.95 9.63
N PHE A 271 5.39 17.61 9.97
CA PHE A 271 6.33 18.58 10.55
C PHE A 271 6.76 19.63 9.53
N GLY A 272 6.97 19.23 8.27
CA GLY A 272 7.25 20.17 7.19
C GLY A 272 6.11 21.17 6.95
N LEU A 273 4.86 20.70 6.95
CA LEU A 273 3.69 21.57 6.79
C LEU A 273 3.42 22.43 8.02
N LYS A 274 3.67 21.95 9.24
CA LYS A 274 3.36 22.69 10.47
C LYS A 274 4.45 23.68 10.86
N PHE A 275 5.72 23.27 10.78
CA PHE A 275 6.86 24.04 11.30
C PHE A 275 7.83 24.49 10.20
N GLY A 276 7.79 23.87 9.03
CA GLY A 276 8.64 24.21 7.90
C GLY A 276 8.51 25.67 7.46
N ARG A 277 9.65 26.37 7.42
CA ARG A 277 9.79 27.73 6.89
C ARG A 277 10.69 27.75 5.64
N PHE A 278 11.78 26.99 5.69
CA PHE A 278 12.79 26.95 4.63
C PHE A 278 12.56 25.74 3.72
N LYS A 279 12.23 26.02 2.45
CA LYS A 279 12.04 25.00 1.42
C LYS A 279 13.38 24.56 0.84
N PHE A 280 13.53 23.26 0.61
CA PHE A 280 14.70 22.69 -0.03
C PHE A 280 14.31 21.41 -0.78
N PRO A 281 14.88 21.15 -1.97
CA PRO A 281 15.51 22.14 -2.86
C PRO A 281 14.50 23.26 -3.23
N LYS A 282 14.96 24.43 -3.71
CA LYS A 282 14.09 25.59 -3.99
C LYS A 282 12.95 25.28 -4.97
N SER A 283 13.11 24.25 -5.79
CA SER A 283 12.12 23.74 -6.75
C SER A 283 11.02 22.85 -6.13
N SER A 284 11.13 22.49 -4.85
CA SER A 284 10.21 21.59 -4.16
C SER A 284 9.38 22.30 -3.08
N GLU A 285 8.23 21.74 -2.75
CA GLU A 285 7.44 22.14 -1.58
C GLU A 285 7.96 21.53 -0.25
N LYS A 286 8.92 20.59 -0.33
CA LYS A 286 9.55 19.96 0.83
C LYS A 286 10.40 20.97 1.60
N THR A 287 10.57 20.74 2.90
CA THR A 287 11.25 21.68 3.81
C THR A 287 12.36 20.97 4.57
N ILE A 288 13.38 21.72 4.99
CA ILE A 288 14.50 21.18 5.79
C ILE A 288 13.97 20.53 7.08
N ILE A 289 12.98 21.15 7.73
CA ILE A 289 12.34 20.58 8.93
C ILE A 289 11.63 19.26 8.60
N GLY A 290 10.97 19.17 7.45
CA GLY A 290 10.39 17.91 6.98
C GLY A 290 11.43 16.82 6.78
N TYR A 291 12.55 17.13 6.13
CA TYR A 291 13.65 16.17 5.93
C TYR A 291 14.24 15.67 7.25
N ILE A 292 14.53 16.57 8.19
CA ILE A 292 15.07 16.19 9.51
C ILE A 292 14.05 15.33 10.27
N ALA A 293 12.77 15.72 10.27
CA ALA A 293 11.73 14.96 10.95
C ALA A 293 11.55 13.56 10.35
N GLY A 294 11.55 13.45 9.02
CA GLY A 294 11.48 12.17 8.32
C GLY A 294 12.67 11.26 8.61
N PHE A 295 13.89 11.81 8.55
CA PHE A 295 15.12 11.09 8.92
C PHE A 295 15.07 10.56 10.36
N LEU A 296 14.78 11.44 11.33
CA LEU A 296 14.75 11.07 12.75
C LEU A 296 13.64 10.06 13.06
N ALA A 297 12.45 10.23 12.47
CA ALA A 297 11.37 9.26 12.60
C ALA A 297 11.77 7.91 12.01
N SER A 298 12.38 7.89 10.82
CA SER A 298 12.78 6.66 10.14
C SER A 298 13.90 5.93 10.89
N PHE A 299 14.88 6.67 11.40
CA PHE A 299 15.92 6.14 12.28
C PHE A 299 15.33 5.55 13.56
N GLY A 300 14.44 6.29 14.24
CA GLY A 300 13.79 5.83 15.47
C GLY A 300 12.92 4.59 15.26
N ILE A 301 12.22 4.50 14.11
CA ILE A 301 11.46 3.31 13.71
C ILE A 301 12.39 2.12 13.54
N GLY A 302 13.47 2.26 12.76
CA GLY A 302 14.44 1.17 12.57
C GLY A 302 15.04 0.72 13.89
N LEU A 303 15.45 1.66 14.75
CA LEU A 303 16.02 1.37 16.06
C LEU A 303 15.02 0.58 16.94
N GLY A 304 13.78 1.05 17.03
CA GLY A 304 12.75 0.43 17.86
C GLY A 304 12.31 -0.94 17.35
N ILE A 305 11.98 -1.04 16.07
CA ILE A 305 11.41 -2.26 15.47
C ILE A 305 12.44 -3.39 15.43
N ILE A 306 13.69 -3.09 15.04
CA ILE A 306 14.74 -4.11 15.04
C ILE A 306 15.04 -4.55 16.49
N SER A 307 15.09 -3.62 17.46
CA SER A 307 15.31 -4.00 18.86
C SER A 307 14.20 -4.89 19.43
N ILE A 308 12.95 -4.69 19.00
CA ILE A 308 11.80 -5.49 19.46
C ILE A 308 11.81 -6.89 18.85
N PHE A 309 12.04 -7.00 17.53
CA PHE A 309 11.92 -8.27 16.81
C PHE A 309 13.23 -9.06 16.70
N GLU A 310 14.38 -8.45 17.00
CA GLU A 310 15.71 -9.07 16.99
C GLU A 310 16.52 -8.69 18.25
N PRO A 311 16.04 -9.05 19.45
CA PRO A 311 16.66 -8.64 20.71
C PRO A 311 18.08 -9.21 20.91
N THR A 312 18.44 -10.26 20.17
CA THR A 312 19.76 -10.89 20.23
C THR A 312 20.81 -10.18 19.38
N LEU A 313 20.40 -9.25 18.51
CA LEU A 313 21.33 -8.52 17.65
C LEU A 313 22.10 -7.48 18.48
N LEU A 314 23.41 -7.35 18.24
CA LEU A 314 24.24 -6.36 18.93
C LEU A 314 23.72 -4.93 18.63
N LEU A 315 23.64 -4.10 19.68
CA LEU A 315 23.14 -2.71 19.57
C LEU A 315 23.87 -1.91 18.48
N SER A 316 25.18 -2.12 18.31
CA SER A 316 25.96 -1.46 17.26
C SER A 316 25.45 -1.79 15.85
N LYS A 317 25.10 -3.06 15.59
CA LYS A 317 24.51 -3.50 14.33
C LYS A 317 23.11 -2.93 14.14
N ILE A 318 22.29 -2.94 15.19
CA ILE A 318 20.95 -2.33 15.16
C ILE A 318 21.04 -0.86 14.76
N VAL A 319 21.92 -0.09 15.40
CA VAL A 319 22.11 1.34 15.10
C VAL A 319 22.59 1.54 13.66
N LEU A 320 23.51 0.71 13.16
CA LEU A 320 23.99 0.79 11.77
C LEU A 320 22.88 0.50 10.75
N ILE A 321 22.06 -0.53 10.99
CA ILE A 321 20.94 -0.85 10.10
C ILE A 321 19.89 0.27 10.17
N ALA A 322 19.53 0.75 11.37
CA ALA A 322 18.55 1.81 11.55
C ALA A 322 18.98 3.13 10.90
N ILE A 323 20.24 3.54 11.07
CA ILE A 323 20.73 4.79 10.48
C ILE A 323 20.79 4.70 8.95
N SER A 324 21.09 3.53 8.40
CA SER A 324 21.03 3.29 6.96
C SER A 324 19.61 3.47 6.40
N GLY A 325 18.58 3.01 7.11
CA GLY A 325 17.18 3.21 6.75
C GLY A 325 16.79 4.69 6.75
N GLY A 326 17.19 5.42 7.80
CA GLY A 326 17.00 6.87 7.91
C GLY A 326 17.68 7.66 6.79
N PHE A 327 18.95 7.37 6.50
CA PHE A 327 19.67 8.02 5.40
C PHE A 327 19.07 7.68 4.04
N THR A 328 18.68 6.43 3.82
CA THR A 328 18.03 6.01 2.57
C THR A 328 16.73 6.78 2.33
N PHE A 329 15.87 6.88 3.34
CA PHE A 329 14.65 7.69 3.28
C PHE A 329 14.97 9.14 2.91
N LEU A 330 15.94 9.75 3.61
CA LEU A 330 16.35 11.13 3.36
C LEU A 330 16.86 11.34 1.91
N LEU A 331 17.67 10.42 1.40
CA LEU A 331 18.22 10.49 0.04
C LEU A 331 17.12 10.40 -1.01
N ILE A 332 16.14 9.50 -0.83
CA ILE A 332 14.97 9.40 -1.72
C ILE A 332 14.17 10.71 -1.68
N ASP A 333 13.89 11.21 -0.47
CA ASP A 333 13.08 12.41 -0.26
C ASP A 333 13.76 13.67 -0.88
N LEU A 334 15.09 13.72 -0.86
CA LEU A 334 15.92 14.76 -1.48
C LEU A 334 16.06 14.63 -3.00
N SER A 335 16.05 13.41 -3.53
CA SER A 335 16.28 13.16 -4.97
C SER A 335 15.16 13.73 -5.84
N ASN A 336 13.98 14.01 -5.26
CA ASN A 336 12.83 14.64 -5.93
C ASN A 336 12.52 13.98 -7.29
N LEU A 337 12.60 12.65 -7.31
CA LEU A 337 12.37 11.84 -8.51
C LEU A 337 10.90 11.95 -8.91
N ASN A 338 10.61 11.87 -10.21
CA ASN A 338 9.23 11.83 -10.71
C ASN A 338 8.60 10.43 -10.55
N ILE A 339 8.92 9.74 -9.46
CA ILE A 339 8.43 8.42 -9.08
C ILE A 339 7.80 8.54 -7.70
N ASP A 340 6.73 7.80 -7.45
CA ASP A 340 6.03 7.81 -6.17
C ASP A 340 6.92 7.34 -5.01
N ASP A 341 7.00 8.16 -3.96
CA ASP A 341 7.71 7.86 -2.71
C ASP A 341 7.13 6.59 -2.04
N ASN A 342 5.86 6.24 -2.29
CA ASN A 342 5.24 4.98 -1.83
C ASN A 342 5.79 3.72 -2.53
N ILE A 343 6.50 3.87 -3.65
CA ILE A 343 7.24 2.79 -4.31
C ILE A 343 8.68 2.79 -3.82
N LEU A 344 9.33 3.96 -3.87
CA LEU A 344 10.76 4.07 -3.61
C LEU A 344 11.09 3.76 -2.15
N ASN A 345 10.38 4.34 -1.19
CA ASN A 345 10.73 4.21 0.23
C ASN A 345 10.70 2.76 0.71
N PRO A 346 9.63 1.96 0.52
CA PRO A 346 9.63 0.56 0.97
C PRO A 346 10.76 -0.26 0.33
N ILE A 347 10.95 -0.12 -0.98
CA ILE A 347 11.90 -0.94 -1.74
C ILE A 347 13.34 -0.59 -1.35
N PHE A 348 13.75 0.67 -1.45
CA PHE A 348 15.13 1.04 -1.22
C PHE A 348 15.52 0.97 0.26
N CYS A 349 14.65 1.37 1.19
CA CYS A 349 14.94 1.24 2.61
C CYS A 349 15.12 -0.22 3.01
N SER A 350 14.24 -1.13 2.57
CA SER A 350 14.40 -2.56 2.88
C SER A 350 15.60 -3.19 2.20
N LEU A 351 15.93 -2.83 0.95
CA LEU A 351 17.12 -3.35 0.25
C LEU A 351 18.41 -2.99 1.01
N ILE A 352 18.58 -1.73 1.40
CA ILE A 352 19.79 -1.28 2.09
C ILE A 352 19.85 -1.84 3.51
N MET A 353 18.75 -1.76 4.26
CA MET A 353 18.68 -2.29 5.62
C MET A 353 18.86 -3.82 5.63
N GLY A 354 18.23 -4.52 4.69
CA GLY A 354 18.29 -5.97 4.57
C GLY A 354 19.66 -6.47 4.14
N PHE A 355 20.31 -5.78 3.21
CA PHE A 355 21.70 -6.08 2.84
C PHE A 355 22.64 -5.96 4.04
N LEU A 356 22.52 -4.87 4.82
CA LEU A 356 23.32 -4.70 6.04
C LEU A 356 22.98 -5.72 7.13
N TYR A 357 21.70 -6.09 7.28
CA TYR A 357 21.29 -7.12 8.22
C TYR A 357 21.97 -8.46 7.93
N TYR A 358 22.07 -8.86 6.66
CA TYR A 358 22.70 -10.13 6.30
C TYR A 358 24.23 -10.10 6.32
N LEU A 359 24.84 -8.93 6.17
CA LEU A 359 26.31 -8.78 6.18
C LEU A 359 26.92 -8.61 7.57
N LEU A 360 26.19 -7.99 8.50
CA LEU A 360 26.70 -7.65 9.84
C LEU A 360 26.48 -8.78 10.81
#